data_AF-A0A2A5T6D2-F1
#
_entry.id   AF-A0A2A5T6D2-F1
#
_cell.length_a   1.000
_cell.length_b   1.000
_cell.length_c   1.000
_cell.angle_alpha   90.00
_cell.angle_beta   90.00
_cell.angle_gamma   90.00
#
_symmetry.space_group_name_H-M   'P 1'
#
loop_
_entity.id
_entity.type
_entity.pdbx_description
1 polymer ?
#
loop_
_entity_poly.entity_id
_entity_poly.type
_entity_poly.pdbx_seq_one_letter_code
_entity_poly.pdbx_strand_id
1 'polypeptide(L)' 'MAAYLIIEGYSNKPFRLAVSEVMTIVIALHQSRYRDFKAYYIHFVFLCLSNEFPE' A
#
# COMPACT_ATOMS: atom_id res chain seq x y z
N MET A 1 21.80 -6.91 -20.63
CA MET A 1 21.92 -7.94 -19.56
C MET A 1 21.83 -7.38 -18.13
N ALA A 2 21.66 -6.07 -17.88
CA ALA A 2 21.63 -5.53 -16.50
C ALA A 2 20.25 -5.04 -16.02
N ALA A 3 19.30 -4.78 -16.93
CA ALA A 3 17.96 -4.28 -16.55
C ALA A 3 17.02 -5.37 -16.01
N TYR A 4 17.26 -6.64 -16.34
CA TYR A 4 16.39 -7.77 -15.94
C TYR A 4 16.52 -8.15 -14.46
N LEU A 5 17.61 -7.76 -13.79
CA LEU A 5 17.89 -8.15 -12.40
C LEU A 5 17.28 -7.22 -11.34
N ILE A 6 16.82 -6.02 -11.73
CA ILE A 6 16.22 -5.05 -10.80
C ILE A 6 14.73 -5.36 -10.54
N ILE A 7 14.08 -6.11 -11.44
CA ILE A 7 12.66 -6.46 -11.31
C ILE A 7 12.46 -7.64 -10.33
N GLU A 8 13.45 -8.53 -10.19
CA GLU A 8 13.45 -9.71 -9.31
C GLU A 8 13.72 -9.37 -7.82
N GLY A 9 13.85 -8.09 -7.47
CA GLY A 9 14.11 -7.62 -6.10
C GLY A 9 12.91 -7.01 -5.38
N TYR A 10 11.78 -6.82 -6.06
CA TYR A 10 10.53 -6.39 -5.41
C TYR A 10 9.80 -7.63 -4.96
N SER A 11 9.98 -8.02 -3.69
CA SER A 11 9.26 -9.13 -3.06
C SER A 11 7.76 -8.97 -3.29
N ASN A 12 7.20 -9.68 -4.27
CA ASN A 12 5.77 -9.79 -4.54
C ASN A 12 5.12 -10.65 -3.44
N LYS A 13 5.24 -10.24 -2.18
CA LYS A 13 4.36 -10.75 -1.13
C LYS A 13 2.95 -10.32 -1.54
N PRO A 14 2.03 -11.25 -1.86
CA PRO A 14 0.66 -10.86 -2.14
C PRO A 14 0.10 -10.30 -0.84
N PHE A 15 -0.02 -8.97 -0.76
CA PHE A 15 -0.70 -8.31 0.34
C PHE A 15 -2.15 -8.81 0.29
N ARG A 16 -2.55 -9.70 1.21
CA ARG A 16 -3.86 -10.39 1.17
C ARG A 16 -4.97 -9.50 1.73
N LEU A 17 -5.12 -8.30 1.20
CA LEU A 17 -6.25 -7.45 1.56
C LEU A 17 -7.53 -8.00 0.95
N ALA A 18 -8.56 -8.13 1.78
CA ALA A 18 -9.92 -8.31 1.33
C ALA A 18 -10.38 -7.09 0.51
N VAL A 19 -11.36 -7.31 -0.38
CA VAL A 19 -11.93 -6.25 -1.22
C VAL A 19 -12.48 -5.08 -0.38
N SER A 20 -13.07 -5.38 0.78
CA SER A 20 -13.55 -4.38 1.73
C SER A 20 -12.43 -3.51 2.30
N GLU A 21 -11.26 -4.08 2.58
CA GLU A 21 -10.10 -3.36 3.10
C GLU A 21 -9.52 -2.41 2.05
N VAL A 22 -9.42 -2.87 0.79
CA VAL A 22 -9.02 -2.02 -0.34
C VAL A 22 -10.00 -0.86 -0.50
N MET A 23 -11.30 -1.10 -0.40
CA MET A 23 -12.32 -0.05 -0.49
C MET A 23 -12.16 0.99 0.63
N THR A 24 -11.94 0.54 1.87
CA THR A 24 -11.69 1.43 3.02
C THR A 24 -10.47 2.32 2.79
N ILE A 25 -9.36 1.76 2.32
CA ILE A 25 -8.13 2.51 2.01
C ILE A 25 -8.39 3.55 0.91
N VAL A 26 -9.13 3.20 -0.14
CA VAL A 26 -9.45 4.10 -1.26
C VAL A 26 -10.36 5.26 -0.81
N ILE A 27 -11.39 4.97 0.00
CA ILE A 27 -12.28 6.02 0.55
C ILE A 27 -11.49 6.98 1.43
N ALA A 28 -10.67 6.46 2.34
CA ALA A 28 -9.88 7.28 3.25
C ALA A 28 -8.79 8.08 2.52
N LEU A 29 -8.18 7.55 1.45
CA LEU A 29 -7.31 8.31 0.55
C LEU A 29 -8.04 9.50 -0.08
N HIS A 30 -9.24 9.26 -0.62
CA HIS A 30 -10.03 10.31 -1.26
C HIS A 30 -10.42 11.42 -0.27
N GLN A 31 -10.83 11.04 0.93
CA GLN A 31 -11.23 11.97 1.99
C GLN A 31 -10.05 12.74 2.59
N SER A 32 -8.88 12.12 2.68
CA SER A 32 -7.67 12.76 3.22
C SER A 32 -7.03 13.75 2.25
N ARG A 33 -7.51 13.80 0.98
CA ARG A 33 -7.07 14.73 -0.07
C ARG A 33 -5.57 14.64 -0.39
N TYR A 34 -4.93 13.51 -0.07
CA TYR A 34 -3.57 13.25 -0.51
C TYR A 34 -3.52 13.16 -2.03
N ARG A 35 -2.55 13.86 -2.62
CA ARG A 35 -2.32 13.85 -4.06
C ARG A 35 -1.76 12.50 -4.53
N ASP A 36 -0.89 11.92 -3.71
CA ASP A 36 -0.12 10.74 -4.06
C ASP A 36 -0.44 9.59 -3.11
N PHE A 37 -0.89 8.46 -3.67
CA PHE A 37 -1.19 7.25 -2.90
C PHE A 37 0.02 6.79 -2.06
N LYS A 38 1.23 6.91 -2.62
CA LYS A 38 2.46 6.54 -1.90
C LYS A 38 2.66 7.35 -0.62
N ALA A 39 2.39 8.66 -0.67
CA ALA A 39 2.51 9.53 0.49
C ALA A 39 1.45 9.17 1.55
N TYR A 40 0.21 8.95 1.13
CA TYR A 40 -0.86 8.47 2.00
C TYR A 40 -0.52 7.13 2.67
N TYR A 41 -0.04 6.16 1.89
CA TYR A 41 0.30 4.83 2.39
C TYR A 41 1.41 4.90 3.44
N ILE A 42 2.47 5.68 3.20
CA ILE A 42 3.57 5.81 4.16
C ILE A 42 3.14 6.58 5.42
N HIS A 43 2.42 7.68 5.26
CA HIS A 43 2.10 8.57 6.38
C HIS A 43 0.92 8.11 7.23
N PHE A 44 -0.01 7.35 6.66
CA PHE A 44 -1.26 6.99 7.33
C PHE A 44 -1.42 5.48 7.47
N VAL A 45 -1.33 4.72 6.37
CA VAL A 45 -1.55 3.26 6.44
C VAL A 45 -0.41 2.55 7.18
N PHE A 46 0.84 2.86 6.83
CA PHE A 46 2.02 2.25 7.42
C PHE A 46 2.31 2.72 8.86
N LEU A 47 1.89 3.94 9.24
CA LEU A 47 2.14 4.48 10.58
C LEU A 47 0.97 4.27 11.55
N CYS A 48 -0.28 4.38 11.08
CA CYS A 48 -1.46 4.33 11.95
C CYS A 48 -2.22 3.01 11.87
N LEU A 49 -2.13 2.27 10.75
CA LEU A 49 -2.92 1.06 10.50
C LEU A 49 -2.06 -0.20 10.29
N SER A 50 -0.75 -0.12 10.49
CA SER A 50 0.18 -1.24 10.35
C SER A 50 -0.11 -2.40 11.31
N ASN A 51 -0.89 -2.16 12.36
CA ASN A 51 -1.34 -3.18 13.31
C ASN A 51 -2.79 -3.65 13.04
N GLU A 52 -3.51 -3.00 12.13
CA GLU A 52 -4.88 -3.38 11.74
C GLU A 52 -4.94 -4.27 10.49
N PHE A 53 -3.88 -4.28 9.68
CA PHE A 53 -3.76 -5.15 8.52
C PHE A 53 -2.74 -6.27 8.76
N PRO A 54 -3.00 -7.50 8.29
CA PRO A 54 -2.05 -8.62 8.41
C PRO A 54 -0.81 -8.42 7.51
N GLU A 55 0.32 -9.02 7.90
CA GLU A 55 1.55 -9.11 7.07
C GLU A 55 1.38 -9.97 5.81
#